data_AF-A0A1T1BNM6-F1
#
_entry.id   AF-A0A1T1BNM6-F1
#
_cell.length_a   1.000
_cell.length_b   1.000
_cell.length_c   1.000
_cell.angle_alpha   90.00
_cell.angle_beta   90.00
_cell.angle_gamma   90.00
#
_symmetry.space_group_name_H-M   'P 1'
#
loop_
_entity.id
_entity.type
_entity.pdbx_description
1 polymer ?
#
loop_
_entity_poly.entity_id
_entity_poly.type
_entity_poly.pdbx_seq_one_letter_code
_entity_poly.pdbx_strand_id
1 'polypeptide(L)'
;MSRFTALLLLFCCCGLLWSQEQAKKPKIGLVLSGGGAKGFAHIGVLKVIEEAGIKIDYIGGTSMGAVIGGLYATGFNASQIDSIFHTVDFDKLINDYVPRGSKNFYEKRNDELYAVTLPFNKFKIGIPEALSKGMYNFNLLTRLTRNVKKHSRFQSITHSFFVYRY
;
A
#
# COMPACT_ATOMS: atom_id res chain seq x y z
N MET A 1 51.43 -14.54 41.23
CA MET A 1 51.37 -13.66 40.03
C MET A 1 50.54 -14.24 38.87
N SER A 2 50.43 -15.56 38.70
CA SER A 2 49.71 -16.19 37.56
C SER A 2 48.17 -16.10 37.58
N ARG A 3 47.53 -15.98 38.75
CA ARG A 3 46.05 -15.90 38.84
C ARG A 3 45.51 -14.53 38.42
N PHE A 4 46.27 -13.47 38.68
CA PHE A 4 45.89 -12.10 38.33
C PHE A 4 46.01 -11.86 36.82
N THR A 5 47.06 -12.41 36.20
CA THR A 5 47.24 -12.34 34.74
C THR A 5 46.17 -13.12 33.99
N ALA A 6 45.73 -14.27 34.51
CA ALA A 6 44.62 -15.04 33.92
C ALA A 6 43.28 -14.28 33.96
N LEU A 7 42.99 -13.60 35.07
CA LEU A 7 41.78 -12.76 35.21
C LEU A 7 41.79 -11.56 34.26
N LEU A 8 42.97 -10.94 34.08
CA LEU A 8 43.15 -9.79 33.19
C LEU A 8 43.02 -10.19 31.71
N LEU A 9 43.54 -11.38 31.35
CA LEU A 9 43.35 -11.99 30.04
C LEU A 9 41.88 -12.35 29.77
N LEU A 10 41.18 -12.92 30.76
CA LEU A 10 39.76 -13.28 30.64
C LEU A 10 38.88 -12.03 30.44
N PHE A 11 39.16 -10.96 31.19
CA PHE A 11 38.46 -9.69 31.07
C PHE A 11 38.70 -9.02 29.70
N CYS A 12 39.93 -9.07 29.21
CA CYS A 12 40.30 -8.57 27.88
C CYS A 12 39.63 -9.39 26.76
N CYS A 13 39.53 -10.71 26.92
CA CYS A 13 38.90 -11.60 25.95
C CYS A 13 37.37 -11.39 25.88
N CYS A 14 36.71 -11.11 27.01
CA CYS A 14 35.29 -10.72 27.04
C CYS A 14 35.02 -9.41 26.30
N GLY A 15 35.90 -8.40 26.47
CA GLY A 15 35.79 -7.12 25.76
C GLY A 15 35.87 -7.28 24.24
N LEU A 16 36.72 -8.19 23.76
CA LEU A 16 36.85 -8.50 22.34
C LEU A 16 35.65 -9.26 21.76
N LEU A 17 35.01 -10.13 22.55
CA LEU A 17 33.78 -10.83 22.17
C LEU A 17 32.58 -9.89 22.01
N TRP A 18 32.48 -8.85 22.85
CA TRP A 18 31.44 -7.82 22.72
C TRP A 18 31.69 -6.79 21.62
N SER A 19 32.93 -6.71 21.12
CA SER A 19 33.29 -5.82 20.00
C SER A 19 32.99 -6.43 18.63
N GLN A 20 32.30 -7.57 18.56
CA GLN A 20 31.78 -8.08 17.30
C GLN A 20 30.71 -7.10 16.79
N GLU A 21 31.10 -6.28 15.83
CA GLU A 21 30.20 -5.37 15.12
C GLU A 21 29.09 -6.20 14.47
N GLN A 22 27.87 -6.10 15.00
CA GLN A 22 26.71 -6.71 14.37
C GLN A 22 26.55 -6.10 12.98
N ALA A 23 27.00 -6.83 11.95
CA ALA A 23 26.83 -6.43 10.57
C ALA A 23 25.34 -6.12 10.35
N LYS A 24 25.03 -4.83 10.15
CA LYS A 24 23.66 -4.37 9.92
C LYS A 24 23.13 -5.11 8.71
N LYS A 25 22.05 -5.87 8.90
CA LYS A 25 21.34 -6.53 7.80
C LYS A 25 20.99 -5.46 6.73
N PRO A 26 21.15 -5.77 5.43
CA PRO A 26 20.79 -4.84 4.39
C PRO A 26 19.30 -4.52 4.48
N LYS A 27 18.96 -3.24 4.35
CA LYS A 27 17.57 -2.82 4.32
C LYS A 27 16.99 -3.02 2.92
N ILE A 28 15.77 -3.54 2.84
CA ILE A 28 15.13 -3.88 1.57
C ILE A 28 13.99 -2.92 1.28
N GLY A 29 14.04 -2.28 0.11
CA GLY A 29 12.96 -1.44 -0.40
C GLY A 29 12.21 -2.13 -1.54
N LEU A 30 10.87 -2.16 -1.46
CA LEU A 30 9.98 -2.65 -2.50
C LEU A 30 9.30 -1.49 -3.21
N VAL A 31 9.35 -1.44 -4.55
CA VAL A 31 8.68 -0.39 -5.34
C VAL A 31 7.64 -1.02 -6.25
N LEU A 32 6.39 -0.59 -6.12
CA LEU A 32 5.24 -1.10 -6.84
C LEU A 32 4.71 -0.06 -7.83
N SER A 33 4.91 -0.30 -9.12
CA SER A 33 4.46 0.61 -10.17
C SER A 33 2.93 0.70 -10.25
N GLY A 34 2.44 1.76 -10.90
CA GLY A 34 1.06 1.82 -11.38
C GLY A 34 0.80 0.83 -12.52
N GLY A 35 -0.47 0.67 -12.91
CA GLY A 35 -0.84 -0.25 -14.01
C GLY A 35 -2.31 -0.66 -14.12
N GLY A 36 -3.24 0.02 -13.44
CA GLY A 36 -4.67 -0.35 -13.46
C GLY A 36 -4.90 -1.79 -13.03
N ALA A 37 -5.68 -2.56 -13.81
CA ALA A 37 -5.97 -3.98 -13.55
C ALA A 37 -4.69 -4.84 -13.50
N LYS A 38 -3.66 -4.52 -14.28
CA LYS A 38 -2.40 -5.30 -14.27
C LYS A 38 -1.62 -5.16 -12.95
N GLY A 39 -1.95 -4.16 -12.13
CA GLY A 39 -1.36 -3.95 -10.82
C GLY A 39 -1.60 -5.11 -9.84
N PHE A 40 -2.57 -6.01 -10.09
CA PHE A 40 -2.80 -7.18 -9.24
C PHE A 40 -1.68 -8.19 -9.23
N ALA A 41 -0.82 -8.18 -10.25
CA ALA A 41 0.40 -8.98 -10.24
C ALA A 41 1.25 -8.71 -8.97
N HIS A 42 1.17 -7.50 -8.40
CA HIS A 42 1.85 -7.16 -7.15
C HIS A 42 1.42 -8.02 -5.96
N ILE A 43 0.19 -8.54 -5.93
CA ILE A 43 -0.27 -9.46 -4.88
C ILE A 43 0.50 -10.79 -4.96
N GLY A 44 0.68 -11.32 -6.17
CA GLY A 44 1.49 -12.52 -6.41
C GLY A 44 2.95 -12.31 -6.02
N VAL A 45 3.52 -11.15 -6.34
CA VAL A 45 4.87 -10.77 -5.91
C VAL A 45 4.99 -10.76 -4.38
N LEU A 46 4.01 -10.18 -3.68
CA LEU A 46 4.00 -10.16 -2.22
C LEU A 46 3.92 -11.57 -1.62
N LYS A 47 3.11 -12.48 -2.20
CA LYS A 47 3.05 -13.89 -1.76
C LYS A 47 4.42 -14.56 -1.83
N VAL A 48 5.12 -14.43 -2.96
CA VAL A 48 6.45 -15.02 -3.14
C VAL A 48 7.49 -14.41 -2.19
N ILE A 49 7.42 -13.09 -1.95
CA ILE A 49 8.30 -12.41 -0.99
C ILE A 49 8.06 -12.94 0.44
N GLU A 50 6.79 -13.09 0.85
CA GLU A 50 6.42 -13.67 2.14
C GLU A 50 6.91 -15.12 2.28
N GLU A 51 6.69 -15.95 1.26
CA GLU A 51 7.14 -17.35 1.21
C GLU A 51 8.67 -17.48 1.29
N ALA A 52 9.40 -16.55 0.66
CA ALA A 52 10.85 -16.50 0.73
C ALA A 52 11.39 -15.97 2.08
N GLY A 53 10.53 -15.54 2.99
CA GLY A 53 10.93 -14.96 4.28
C GLY A 53 11.67 -13.63 4.15
N ILE A 54 11.49 -12.92 3.03
CA ILE A 54 12.18 -11.66 2.77
C ILE A 54 11.46 -10.55 3.54
N LYS A 55 12.16 -9.95 4.51
CA LYS A 55 11.64 -8.81 5.26
C LYS A 55 11.80 -7.53 4.43
N ILE A 56 10.69 -6.86 4.14
CA ILE A 56 10.67 -5.55 3.49
C ILE A 56 10.76 -4.46 4.57
N ASP A 57 11.60 -3.45 4.39
CA ASP A 57 11.73 -2.33 5.33
C ASP A 57 11.01 -1.07 4.81
N TYR A 58 10.99 -0.89 3.49
CA TYR A 58 10.39 0.28 2.84
C TYR A 58 9.51 -0.15 1.66
N ILE A 59 8.37 0.52 1.49
CA ILE A 59 7.46 0.27 0.38
C ILE A 59 7.16 1.61 -0.31
N GLY A 60 7.36 1.66 -1.61
CA GLY A 60 6.97 2.76 -2.48
C GLY A 60 5.91 2.31 -3.48
N GLY A 61 4.92 3.15 -3.78
CA GLY A 61 3.98 2.81 -4.85
C GLY A 61 3.25 3.97 -5.50
N THR A 62 2.69 3.70 -6.69
CA THR A 62 1.84 4.62 -7.46
C THR A 62 0.54 3.94 -7.89
N SER A 63 -0.60 4.65 -7.81
CA SER A 63 -1.92 4.16 -8.25
C SER A 63 -2.24 2.78 -7.61
N MET A 64 -2.45 1.73 -8.40
CA MET A 64 -2.72 0.38 -7.89
C MET A 64 -1.58 -0.17 -7.02
N GLY A 65 -0.33 0.13 -7.36
CA GLY A 65 0.83 -0.25 -6.55
C GLY A 65 0.84 0.46 -5.19
N ALA A 66 0.33 1.69 -5.11
CA ALA A 66 0.16 2.40 -3.84
C ALA A 66 -0.97 1.79 -3.01
N VAL A 67 -2.06 1.35 -3.64
CA VAL A 67 -3.16 0.69 -2.93
C VAL A 67 -2.70 -0.63 -2.32
N ILE A 68 -2.10 -1.51 -3.14
CA ILE A 68 -1.64 -2.83 -2.69
C ILE A 68 -0.50 -2.69 -1.68
N GLY A 69 0.52 -1.87 -1.99
CA GLY A 69 1.65 -1.62 -1.10
C GLY A 69 1.23 -0.93 0.20
N GLY A 70 0.25 -0.05 0.15
CA GLY A 70 -0.31 0.61 1.33
C GLY A 70 -1.03 -0.38 2.23
N LEU A 71 -1.91 -1.22 1.70
CA LEU A 71 -2.57 -2.28 2.49
C LEU A 71 -1.55 -3.25 3.11
N TYR A 72 -0.52 -3.62 2.35
CA TYR A 72 0.55 -4.46 2.90
C TYR A 72 1.33 -3.75 4.01
N ALA A 73 1.64 -2.46 3.84
CA ALA A 73 2.33 -1.66 4.83
C ALA A 73 1.51 -1.45 6.13
N THR A 74 0.18 -1.46 6.06
CA THR A 74 -0.70 -1.39 7.24
C THR A 74 -0.86 -2.72 7.98
N GLY A 75 -0.17 -3.78 7.53
CA GLY A 75 -0.08 -5.07 8.22
C GLY A 75 -1.00 -6.16 7.67
N PHE A 76 -1.62 -5.96 6.51
CA PHE A 76 -2.29 -7.06 5.81
C PHE A 76 -1.25 -7.98 5.15
N ASN A 77 -1.44 -9.30 5.25
CA ASN A 77 -0.64 -10.25 4.49
C ASN A 77 -1.15 -10.40 3.05
N ALA A 78 -0.33 -11.00 2.18
CA ALA A 78 -0.66 -11.09 0.76
C ALA A 78 -1.97 -11.87 0.49
N SER A 79 -2.28 -12.89 1.29
CA SER A 79 -3.52 -13.69 1.17
C SER A 79 -4.78 -12.92 1.60
N GLN A 80 -4.68 -12.05 2.60
CA GLN A 80 -5.78 -11.17 3.02
C GLN A 80 -6.05 -10.12 1.96
N ILE A 81 -4.99 -9.53 1.38
CA ILE A 81 -5.09 -8.58 0.28
C ILE A 81 -5.78 -9.26 -0.91
N ASP A 82 -5.32 -10.45 -1.29
CA ASP A 82 -5.93 -11.27 -2.35
C ASP A 82 -7.44 -11.51 -2.12
N SER A 83 -7.82 -11.89 -0.90
CA SER A 83 -9.22 -12.12 -0.52
C SER A 83 -10.06 -10.85 -0.66
N ILE A 84 -9.54 -9.69 -0.25
CA ILE A 84 -10.22 -8.40 -0.40
C ILE A 84 -10.53 -8.13 -1.87
N PHE A 85 -9.55 -8.33 -2.76
CA PHE A 85 -9.72 -8.04 -4.19
C PHE A 85 -10.52 -9.11 -4.93
N HIS A 86 -10.61 -10.34 -4.44
CA HIS A 86 -11.54 -11.35 -4.94
C HIS A 86 -13.00 -11.07 -4.57
N THR A 87 -13.24 -10.43 -3.42
CA THR A 87 -14.60 -10.13 -2.95
C THR A 87 -15.13 -8.80 -3.50
N VAL A 88 -14.22 -7.88 -3.83
CA VAL A 88 -14.54 -6.59 -4.41
C VAL A 88 -14.63 -6.75 -5.92
N ASP A 89 -15.82 -6.54 -6.47
CA ASP A 89 -16.08 -6.56 -7.92
C ASP A 89 -15.27 -5.45 -8.61
N PHE A 90 -14.05 -5.80 -9.04
CA PHE A 90 -13.05 -4.81 -9.42
C PHE A 90 -13.26 -4.25 -10.81
N ASP A 91 -14.01 -4.96 -11.64
CA ASP A 91 -14.59 -4.40 -12.86
C ASP A 91 -15.44 -3.17 -12.51
N LYS A 92 -16.15 -3.17 -11.37
CA LYS A 92 -16.86 -1.98 -10.88
C LYS A 92 -15.93 -0.91 -10.29
N LEU A 93 -14.78 -1.31 -9.74
CA LEU A 93 -13.81 -0.42 -9.10
C LEU A 93 -12.95 0.33 -10.13
N ILE A 94 -12.65 -0.30 -11.27
CA ILE A 94 -11.96 0.31 -12.42
C ILE A 94 -12.95 1.03 -13.35
N ASN A 95 -14.18 0.52 -13.53
CA ASN A 95 -15.19 1.14 -14.41
C ASN A 95 -16.17 2.11 -13.70
N ASP A 96 -15.92 2.50 -12.44
CA ASP A 96 -16.78 3.42 -11.65
C ASP A 96 -18.29 3.07 -11.67
N TYR A 97 -18.63 1.79 -11.48
CA TYR A 97 -20.02 1.34 -11.52
C TYR A 97 -20.75 1.67 -10.23
N VAL A 98 -21.67 2.62 -10.27
CA VAL A 98 -22.61 2.88 -9.17
C VAL A 98 -23.71 1.81 -9.19
N PRO A 99 -24.01 1.13 -8.06
CA PRO A 99 -25.08 0.14 -7.98
C PRO A 99 -26.43 0.72 -8.44
N ARG A 100 -27.14 -0.01 -9.32
CA ARG A 100 -28.40 0.42 -9.96
C ARG A 100 -29.51 0.87 -8.98
N GLY A 101 -29.44 0.47 -7.72
CA GLY A 101 -30.47 0.72 -6.71
C GLY A 101 -30.33 2.04 -5.93
N SER A 102 -29.19 2.75 -6.03
CA SER A 102 -28.94 3.96 -5.24
C SER A 102 -29.00 5.27 -6.05
N LYS A 103 -29.36 5.19 -7.34
CA LYS A 103 -29.44 6.33 -8.26
C LYS A 103 -30.89 6.62 -8.61
N ASN A 104 -31.26 7.91 -8.65
CA ASN A 104 -32.60 8.31 -9.06
C ASN A 104 -32.80 8.00 -10.57
N PHE A 105 -34.04 7.74 -11.02
CA PHE A 105 -34.32 7.25 -12.40
C PHE A 105 -33.70 8.12 -13.53
N TYR A 106 -33.52 9.41 -13.29
CA TYR A 106 -32.91 10.36 -14.22
C TYR A 106 -31.38 10.24 -14.30
N GLU A 107 -30.70 10.05 -13.16
CA GLU A 107 -29.25 9.83 -13.11
C GLU A 107 -28.87 8.50 -13.78
N LYS A 108 -29.73 7.49 -13.65
CA LYS A 108 -29.57 6.19 -14.31
C LYS A 108 -29.50 6.30 -15.84
N ARG A 109 -30.37 7.12 -16.44
CA ARG A 109 -30.44 7.26 -17.90
C ARG A 109 -29.26 8.05 -18.46
N ASN A 110 -28.82 9.09 -17.75
CA ASN A 110 -27.72 9.94 -18.18
C ASN A 110 -26.37 9.23 -18.12
N ASP A 111 -26.11 8.45 -17.06
CA ASP A 111 -24.86 7.70 -16.91
C ASP A 111 -24.76 6.49 -17.85
N GLU A 112 -25.89 5.96 -18.34
CA GLU A 112 -25.93 4.90 -19.37
C GLU A 112 -25.74 5.46 -20.80
N LEU A 113 -26.10 6.74 -21.03
CA LEU A 113 -26.02 7.38 -22.35
C LEU A 113 -24.71 8.17 -22.59
N TYR A 114 -24.08 8.68 -21.53
CA TYR A 114 -22.93 9.57 -21.65
C TYR A 114 -21.74 9.08 -20.81
N ALA A 115 -20.68 8.61 -21.49
CA ALA A 115 -19.44 8.15 -20.85
C ALA A 115 -18.61 9.29 -20.24
N VAL A 116 -18.88 10.55 -20.59
CA VAL A 116 -18.15 11.73 -20.11
C VAL A 116 -19.16 12.85 -19.83
N THR A 117 -19.13 13.42 -18.62
CA THR A 117 -19.90 14.61 -18.29
C THR A 117 -19.00 15.84 -18.33
N LEU A 118 -19.35 16.82 -19.16
CA LEU A 118 -18.63 18.08 -19.25
C LEU A 118 -19.26 19.10 -18.28
N PRO A 119 -18.51 19.62 -17.29
CA PRO A 119 -19.03 20.63 -16.39
C PRO A 119 -19.31 21.93 -17.15
N PHE A 120 -20.48 22.54 -16.92
CA PHE A 120 -20.84 23.82 -17.49
C PHE A 120 -20.90 24.88 -16.40
N ASN A 121 -20.14 25.97 -16.54
CA ASN A 121 -20.17 27.07 -15.58
C ASN A 121 -20.11 28.42 -16.31
N LYS A 122 -21.07 29.31 -16.02
CA LYS A 122 -21.17 30.66 -16.62
C LYS A 122 -20.88 30.70 -18.13
N PHE A 123 -21.62 29.92 -18.92
CA PHE A 123 -21.48 29.81 -20.39
C PHE A 123 -20.14 29.26 -20.91
N LYS A 124 -19.32 28.65 -20.05
CA LYS A 124 -18.08 27.96 -20.43
C LYS A 124 -18.22 26.46 -20.19
N ILE A 125 -17.87 25.69 -21.22
CA ILE A 125 -17.71 24.23 -21.14
C ILE A 125 -16.32 23.97 -20.55
N GLY A 126 -16.26 23.31 -19.40
CA GLY A 126 -15.03 22.88 -18.76
C GLY A 126 -14.67 21.44 -19.11
N ILE A 127 -13.41 21.09 -18.92
CA ILE A 127 -12.97 19.69 -18.93
C ILE A 127 -13.13 19.13 -17.52
N PRO A 128 -13.73 17.94 -17.34
CA PRO A 128 -13.84 17.32 -16.03
C PRO A 128 -12.45 17.07 -15.43
N GLU A 129 -12.26 17.48 -14.18
CA GLU A 129 -10.98 17.27 -13.46
C GLU A 129 -10.67 15.79 -13.21
N ALA A 130 -11.69 14.93 -13.22
CA ALA A 130 -11.55 13.49 -13.07
C ALA A 130 -12.61 12.74 -13.90
N LEU A 131 -12.21 11.62 -14.49
CA LEU A 131 -13.10 10.69 -15.21
C LEU A 131 -14.04 9.92 -14.27
N SER A 132 -13.75 9.88 -12.97
CA SER A 132 -14.51 9.18 -11.95
C SER A 132 -14.62 10.04 -10.69
N LYS A 133 -15.75 9.94 -9.97
CA LYS A 133 -15.93 10.61 -8.67
C LYS A 133 -15.09 9.96 -7.55
N GLY A 134 -14.56 8.75 -7.75
CA GLY A 134 -13.64 8.07 -6.82
C GLY A 134 -14.24 7.71 -5.44
N MET A 135 -15.53 7.95 -5.20
CA MET A 135 -16.17 7.81 -3.90
C MET A 135 -16.16 6.37 -3.39
N TYR A 136 -16.33 5.39 -4.27
CA TYR A 136 -16.29 3.98 -3.89
C TYR A 136 -14.90 3.60 -3.36
N ASN A 137 -13.85 3.99 -4.08
CA ASN A 137 -12.45 3.72 -3.72
C ASN A 137 -12.09 4.42 -2.41
N PHE A 138 -12.51 5.68 -2.26
CA PHE A 138 -12.31 6.43 -1.03
C PHE A 138 -12.96 5.74 0.18
N ASN A 139 -14.22 5.32 0.05
CA ASN A 139 -14.95 4.66 1.14
C ASN A 139 -14.36 3.29 1.49
N LEU A 140 -14.00 2.50 0.47
CA LEU A 140 -13.37 1.19 0.66
C LEU A 140 -12.02 1.32 1.36
N LEU A 141 -11.14 2.18 0.86
CA LEU A 141 -9.80 2.38 1.44
C LEU A 141 -9.90 2.98 2.85
N THR A 142 -10.82 3.92 3.08
CA THR A 142 -11.08 4.46 4.42
C THR A 142 -11.52 3.36 5.39
N ARG A 143 -12.34 2.41 4.92
CA ARG A 143 -12.78 1.27 5.73
C ARG A 143 -11.64 0.29 6.03
N LEU A 144 -10.80 -0.01 5.04
CA LEU A 144 -9.69 -0.97 5.17
C LEU A 144 -8.53 -0.41 6.01
N THR A 145 -8.32 0.90 6.00
CA THR A 145 -7.20 1.56 6.70
C THR A 145 -7.57 2.15 8.06
N ARG A 146 -8.75 1.85 8.62
CA ARG A 146 -9.16 2.36 9.94
C ARG A 146 -8.19 1.98 11.06
N ASN A 147 -7.55 0.81 10.95
CA ASN A 147 -6.58 0.31 11.92
C ASN A 147 -5.38 1.26 12.09
N VAL A 148 -5.00 1.98 11.04
CA VAL A 148 -3.87 2.92 11.06
C VAL A 148 -4.28 4.38 11.22
N LYS A 149 -5.55 4.67 11.52
CA LYS A 149 -6.08 6.05 11.65
C LYS A 149 -5.30 6.93 12.63
N LYS A 150 -4.70 6.34 13.67
CA LYS A 150 -3.92 7.07 14.70
C LYS A 150 -2.51 7.46 14.23
N HIS A 151 -2.04 6.93 13.12
CA HIS A 151 -0.72 7.23 12.57
C HIS A 151 -0.80 8.44 11.64
N SER A 152 -0.18 9.55 12.04
CA SER A 152 -0.07 10.76 11.21
C SER A 152 1.10 10.72 10.22
N ARG A 153 2.03 9.77 10.37
CA ARG A 153 3.22 9.59 9.52
C ARG A 153 3.32 8.17 8.98
N PHE A 154 3.55 8.03 7.68
CA PHE A 154 3.70 6.74 7.00
C PHE A 154 4.97 5.96 7.40
N GLN A 155 5.93 6.60 8.05
CA GLN A 155 7.10 5.93 8.62
C GLN A 155 6.80 5.19 9.93
N SER A 156 5.60 5.40 10.51
CA SER A 156 5.22 4.83 11.81
C SER A 156 4.33 3.60 11.74
N ILE A 157 3.97 3.16 10.53
CA ILE A 157 3.24 1.91 10.28
C ILE A 157 4.22 0.73 10.11
N THR A 158 3.70 -0.51 10.15
CA THR A 158 4.47 -1.76 10.20
C THR A 158 5.63 -1.82 9.21
N HIS A 159 5.39 -1.37 7.97
CA HIS A 159 6.43 -1.12 6.98
C HIS A 159 6.39 0.35 6.59
N SER A 160 7.55 1.02 6.56
CA SER A 160 7.59 2.44 6.17
C SER A 160 7.09 2.59 4.73
N PHE A 161 6.05 3.40 4.53
CA PHE A 161 5.38 3.51 3.23
C PHE A 161 5.54 4.90 2.61
N PHE A 162 5.64 4.95 1.29
CA PHE A 162 5.73 6.18 0.50
C PHE A 162 4.80 6.09 -0.71
N VAL A 163 3.99 7.12 -0.89
CA VAL A 163 3.14 7.28 -2.08
C VAL A 163 3.81 8.27 -3.02
N TYR A 164 4.07 7.84 -4.25
CA TYR A 164 4.61 8.73 -5.29
C TYR A 164 3.45 9.30 -6.11
N ARG A 165 3.40 10.64 -6.17
CA ARG A 165 2.53 11.40 -7.06
C ARG A 165 3.41 12.04 -8.12
N TYR A 166 3.16 11.70 -9.38
CA TYR A 166 3.75 12.40 -10.52
C TYR A 166 3.03 13.74 -10.72
#